data_AF-A0A6J8DC30-F1
#
_entry.id   AF-A0A6J8DC30-F1
#
_cell.length_a   1.000
_cell.length_b   1.000
_cell.length_c   1.000
_cell.angle_alpha   90.00
_cell.angle_beta   90.00
_cell.angle_gamma   90.00
#
_symmetry.space_group_name_H-M   'P 1'
#
loop_
_entity.id
_entity.type
_entity.pdbx_description
1 polymer ?
#
loop_
_entity_poly.entity_id
_entity_poly.type
_entity_poly.pdbx_seq_one_letter_code
_entity_poly.pdbx_strand_id
1 'polypeptide(L)'
;MEQCCNIYYIKFTLFHTLLNRIGGYSGTFLANSPLFSEPLQLPERNAPKASGGVGLLIKNWIFKEYEYETIDITRDGVICGKFQSKSTDFNFIVFSCYLPPKNSVWGRDSQGYFAHILSDIYEQCDTDAIFLCGDFNSRIGSLKDYSDFDELPLRLSLDKTVNQHGNTFLEFLNESKMCVLNGRFDQDKDNFTFISGRGKSVVDYICVPQDYLDQCISFETITTRSIAEKANLFNFLGERSKLPDHSVLVTEFKSIKSTFTDNIPGSPTQSTKRFKLKLMPNDMFSSDMCKLALQNVISHIEQTRETQENIDNI
;
A
#
# COMPACT_ATOMS: atom_id res chain seq x y z
N MET A 1 27.25 0.49 -9.99
CA MET A 1 25.92 1.11 -10.01
C MET A 1 25.02 0.31 -9.10
N GLU A 2 24.65 0.88 -7.95
CA GLU A 2 23.59 0.34 -7.10
C GLU A 2 22.26 0.58 -7.84
N GLN A 3 21.50 -0.49 -8.09
CA GLN A 3 20.14 -0.35 -8.60
C GLN A 3 19.27 -0.11 -7.36
N CYS A 4 18.56 1.00 -7.27
CA CYS A 4 17.56 1.22 -6.21
C CYS A 4 16.20 0.68 -6.66
N CYS A 5 15.44 0.07 -5.73
CA CYS A 5 14.05 -0.27 -6.02
C CYS A 5 13.19 0.97 -5.76
N ASN A 6 12.70 1.58 -6.84
CA ASN A 6 11.80 2.72 -6.74
C ASN A 6 10.35 2.22 -6.77
N ILE A 7 9.66 2.33 -5.64
CA ILE A 7 8.23 2.04 -5.55
C ILE A 7 7.48 3.36 -5.76
N TYR A 8 6.82 3.50 -6.90
CA TYR A 8 5.99 4.66 -7.20
C TYR A 8 4.54 4.32 -6.86
N TYR A 9 3.97 4.98 -5.84
CA TYR A 9 2.55 4.90 -5.58
C TYR A 9 1.81 6.04 -6.28
N ILE A 10 0.98 5.70 -7.26
CA ILE A 10 0.14 6.67 -7.97
C ILE A 10 -1.30 6.20 -7.82
N LYS A 11 -2.07 6.88 -6.97
CA LYS A 11 -3.51 6.70 -6.88
C LYS A 11 -4.17 7.11 -8.20
N PHE A 12 -4.91 6.20 -8.82
CA PHE A 12 -5.73 6.54 -9.99
C PHE A 12 -7.04 7.18 -9.57
N THR A 13 -7.09 8.50 -9.68
CA THR A 13 -8.33 9.18 -10.04
C THR A 13 -8.06 9.92 -11.34
N LEU A 14 -8.30 9.22 -12.46
CA LEU A 14 -8.33 9.76 -13.83
C LEU A 14 -7.00 10.25 -14.45
N PHE A 15 -5.88 9.51 -14.34
CA PHE A 15 -4.55 9.96 -14.83
C PHE A 15 -3.91 9.12 -15.96
N HIS A 16 -4.70 8.42 -16.78
CA HIS A 16 -4.12 7.66 -17.91
C HIS A 16 -3.50 8.59 -18.99
N THR A 17 -4.02 9.80 -19.19
CA THR A 17 -3.55 10.73 -20.23
C THR A 17 -2.20 11.38 -19.90
N LEU A 18 -1.82 11.45 -18.62
CA LEU A 18 -0.60 12.15 -18.18
C LEU A 18 0.66 11.27 -18.29
N LEU A 19 0.56 10.00 -17.89
CA LEU A 19 1.70 9.08 -17.82
C LEU A 19 2.22 8.67 -19.22
N ASN A 20 1.34 8.58 -20.21
CA ASN A 20 1.74 8.30 -21.59
C ASN A 20 2.53 9.46 -22.25
N ARG A 21 2.40 10.70 -21.74
CA ARG A 21 3.06 11.88 -22.33
C ARG A 21 4.29 12.38 -21.58
N ILE A 22 4.50 11.99 -20.32
CA ILE A 22 5.72 12.30 -19.56
C ILE A 22 6.90 11.35 -19.92
N GLY A 23 6.66 10.38 -20.80
CA GLY A 23 7.71 9.62 -21.48
C GLY A 23 7.88 8.21 -20.93
N GLY A 24 7.64 7.22 -21.80
CA GLY A 24 8.20 5.88 -21.67
C GLY A 24 7.48 4.91 -20.71
N TYR A 25 6.24 5.16 -20.29
CA TYR A 25 5.49 4.15 -19.55
C TYR A 25 5.10 3.00 -20.49
N SER A 26 5.86 1.91 -20.42
CA SER A 26 5.43 0.58 -20.83
C SER A 26 5.32 -0.23 -19.54
N GLY A 27 4.11 -0.61 -19.17
CA GLY A 27 3.84 -1.27 -17.89
C GLY A 27 2.51 -2.01 -17.93
N THR A 28 2.41 -3.04 -17.10
CA THR A 28 1.17 -3.81 -16.90
C THR A 28 0.26 -3.04 -15.97
N PHE A 29 -1.05 -3.08 -16.25
CA PHE A 29 -2.09 -2.44 -15.45
C PHE A 29 -2.98 -3.53 -14.86
N LEU A 30 -3.15 -3.49 -13.53
CA LEU A 30 -4.08 -4.34 -12.81
C LEU A 30 -5.07 -3.44 -12.09
N ALA A 31 -6.36 -3.69 -12.27
CA ALA A 31 -7.43 -2.91 -11.66
C ALA A 31 -8.53 -3.82 -11.15
N ASN A 32 -9.06 -3.46 -9.98
CA ASN A 32 -10.18 -4.14 -9.34
C ASN A 32 -11.48 -3.38 -9.65
N SER A 33 -11.70 -3.09 -10.93
CA SER A 33 -12.92 -2.40 -11.40
C SER A 33 -13.37 -3.03 -12.73
N PRO A 34 -14.68 -3.30 -12.89
CA PRO A 34 -15.23 -3.94 -14.10
C PRO A 34 -15.03 -3.13 -15.39
N LEU A 35 -14.53 -1.90 -15.32
CA LEU A 35 -14.28 -1.02 -16.46
C LEU A 35 -12.97 -1.27 -17.22
N PHE A 36 -12.05 -2.07 -16.67
CA PHE A 36 -10.69 -2.17 -17.20
C PHE A 36 -10.28 -3.57 -17.68
N SER A 37 -11.17 -4.57 -17.60
CA SER A 37 -10.91 -5.93 -18.08
C SER A 37 -11.23 -6.14 -19.57
N GLU A 38 -11.81 -5.16 -20.26
CA GLU A 38 -12.14 -5.24 -21.69
C GLU A 38 -11.69 -4.00 -22.48
N PRO A 39 -11.45 -4.10 -23.81
CA PRO A 39 -11.18 -2.93 -24.64
C PRO A 39 -12.33 -1.91 -24.49
N LEU A 40 -11.97 -0.68 -24.11
CA LEU A 40 -12.86 0.45 -23.87
C LEU A 40 -13.93 0.60 -24.97
N GLN A 41 -15.13 0.04 -24.72
CA GLN A 41 -16.33 0.48 -25.42
C GLN A 41 -16.69 1.87 -24.87
N LEU A 42 -16.99 2.81 -25.77
CA LEU A 42 -17.37 4.17 -25.40
C LEU A 42 -18.53 4.12 -24.38
N PRO A 43 -18.40 4.76 -23.20
CA PRO A 43 -19.42 4.65 -22.17
C PRO A 43 -20.74 5.22 -22.68
N GLU A 44 -21.83 4.47 -22.49
CA GLU A 44 -23.18 4.97 -22.72
C GLU A 44 -23.39 6.26 -21.90
N ARG A 45 -24.08 7.24 -22.49
CA ARG A 45 -24.33 8.57 -21.89
C ARG A 45 -24.98 8.52 -20.49
N ASN A 46 -25.58 7.39 -20.12
CA ASN A 46 -26.31 7.17 -18.87
C ASN A 46 -25.70 6.08 -17.98
N ALA A 47 -24.50 5.57 -18.29
CA ALA A 47 -23.84 4.63 -17.40
C ALA A 47 -23.61 5.30 -16.03
N PRO A 48 -24.03 4.68 -14.91
CA PRO A 48 -23.73 5.22 -13.59
C PRO A 48 -22.21 5.42 -13.50
N LYS A 49 -21.78 6.60 -13.04
CA LYS A 49 -20.34 6.86 -12.83
C LYS A 49 -19.80 5.75 -11.94
N ALA A 50 -18.95 4.89 -12.48
CA ALA A 50 -18.16 4.02 -11.63
C ALA A 50 -17.33 4.93 -10.71
N SER A 51 -17.71 4.96 -9.44
CA SER A 51 -17.03 5.75 -8.42
C SER A 51 -16.26 4.78 -7.53
N GLY A 52 -14.94 4.93 -7.48
CA GLY A 52 -14.05 4.05 -6.74
C GLY A 52 -13.26 3.11 -7.65
N GLY A 53 -12.23 2.49 -7.07
CA GLY A 53 -11.32 1.60 -7.76
C GLY A 53 -9.88 1.83 -7.30
N VAL A 54 -9.14 0.73 -7.20
CA VAL A 54 -7.70 0.72 -6.98
C VAL A 54 -7.03 0.15 -8.22
N GLY A 55 -5.77 0.53 -8.44
CA GLY A 55 -4.98 -0.01 -9.53
C GLY A 55 -3.50 0.02 -9.20
N LEU A 56 -2.77 -0.93 -9.74
CA LEU A 56 -1.32 -1.04 -9.60
C LEU A 56 -0.64 -0.89 -10.96
N LEU A 57 0.34 0.01 -11.02
CA LEU A 57 1.16 0.30 -12.20
C LEU A 57 2.57 -0.23 -11.99
N ILE A 58 2.94 -1.24 -12.75
CA ILE A 58 4.24 -1.88 -12.62
C ILE A 58 5.07 -1.56 -13.87
N LYS A 59 6.24 -0.94 -13.66
CA LYS A 59 7.20 -0.67 -14.75
C LYS A 59 7.69 -2.00 -15.34
N ASN A 60 7.76 -2.10 -16.66
CA ASN A 60 8.13 -3.34 -17.35
C ASN A 60 9.47 -3.95 -16.92
N TRP A 61 10.43 -3.15 -16.44
CA TRP A 61 11.71 -3.68 -15.98
C TRP A 61 11.58 -4.51 -14.70
N ILE A 62 10.57 -4.27 -13.87
CA ILE A 62 10.31 -5.09 -12.66
C ILE A 62 10.06 -6.54 -13.07
N PHE A 63 9.27 -6.79 -14.12
CA PHE A 63 9.01 -8.15 -14.61
C PHE A 63 10.24 -8.86 -15.19
N LYS A 64 11.34 -8.13 -15.45
CA LYS A 64 12.62 -8.75 -15.85
C LYS A 64 13.33 -9.37 -14.64
N GLU A 65 13.18 -8.76 -13.47
CA GLU A 65 13.88 -9.13 -12.24
C GLU A 65 12.99 -9.94 -11.27
N TYR A 66 11.67 -9.79 -11.37
CA TYR A 66 10.69 -10.38 -10.46
C TYR A 66 9.60 -11.16 -11.21
N GLU A 67 9.19 -12.28 -10.64
CA GLU A 67 7.92 -12.93 -10.92
C GLU A 67 6.81 -12.23 -10.12
N TYR A 68 5.63 -12.12 -10.72
CA TYR A 68 4.51 -11.39 -10.16
C TYR A 68 3.31 -12.31 -10.02
N GLU A 69 2.67 -12.25 -8.86
CA GLU A 69 1.43 -12.96 -8.55
C GLU A 69 0.46 -11.99 -7.88
N THR A 70 -0.80 -11.99 -8.30
CA THR A 70 -1.85 -11.27 -7.58
C THR A 70 -2.34 -12.16 -6.45
N ILE A 71 -2.21 -11.71 -5.20
CA ILE A 71 -2.63 -12.47 -4.01
C ILE A 71 -4.11 -12.23 -3.71
N ASP A 72 -4.53 -10.96 -3.71
CA ASP A 72 -5.88 -10.59 -3.29
C ASP A 72 -6.47 -9.48 -4.16
N ILE A 73 -7.70 -9.75 -4.62
CA ILE A 73 -8.63 -8.82 -5.28
C ILE A 73 -10.06 -9.03 -4.76
N THR A 74 -10.24 -9.88 -3.75
CA THR A 74 -11.55 -10.30 -3.25
C THR A 74 -12.27 -9.17 -2.52
N ARG A 75 -11.51 -8.23 -1.95
CA ARG A 75 -12.05 -7.07 -1.25
C ARG A 75 -12.03 -5.81 -2.10
N ASP A 76 -13.19 -5.19 -2.22
CA ASP A 76 -13.33 -3.87 -2.84
C ASP A 76 -12.38 -2.85 -2.20
N GLY A 77 -11.61 -2.17 -3.05
CA GLY A 77 -10.64 -1.18 -2.60
C GLY A 77 -9.29 -1.77 -2.17
N VAL A 78 -9.05 -3.07 -2.33
CA VAL A 78 -7.74 -3.70 -2.10
C VAL A 78 -7.28 -4.40 -3.38
N ILE A 79 -6.01 -4.18 -3.73
CA ILE A 79 -5.24 -5.02 -4.67
C ILE A 79 -3.94 -5.36 -3.99
N CYS A 80 -3.62 -6.65 -3.93
CA CYS A 80 -2.37 -7.14 -3.37
C CYS A 80 -1.56 -7.88 -4.44
N GLY A 81 -0.30 -7.49 -4.62
CA GLY A 81 0.63 -8.11 -5.56
C GLY A 81 1.90 -8.58 -4.87
N LYS A 82 2.25 -9.86 -5.05
CA LYS A 82 3.51 -10.48 -4.63
C LYS A 82 4.55 -10.37 -5.74
N PHE A 83 5.77 -10.10 -5.34
CA PHE A 83 6.93 -10.00 -6.20
C PHE A 83 8.03 -10.92 -5.68
N GLN A 84 8.31 -12.00 -6.40
CA GLN A 84 9.38 -12.94 -6.09
C GLN A 84 10.59 -12.65 -6.98
N SER A 85 11.77 -12.41 -6.40
CA SER A 85 13.00 -12.24 -7.17
C SER A 85 13.30 -13.49 -7.99
N LYS A 86 13.67 -13.32 -9.26
CA LYS A 86 14.12 -14.44 -10.13
C LYS A 86 15.55 -14.89 -9.86
N SER A 87 16.30 -14.08 -9.11
CA SER A 87 17.74 -14.29 -8.88
C SER A 87 18.08 -14.61 -7.43
N THR A 88 17.15 -14.36 -6.52
CA THR A 88 17.32 -14.53 -5.08
C THR A 88 16.03 -15.09 -4.48
N ASP A 89 16.11 -15.55 -3.24
CA ASP A 89 14.98 -15.94 -2.39
C ASP A 89 14.16 -14.73 -1.88
N PHE A 90 14.62 -13.51 -2.15
CA PHE A 90 13.94 -12.28 -1.73
C PHE A 90 12.56 -12.13 -2.36
N ASN A 91 11.56 -11.83 -1.54
CA ASN A 91 10.21 -11.53 -1.99
C ASN A 91 9.55 -10.41 -1.19
N PHE A 92 8.68 -9.66 -1.85
CA PHE A 92 7.95 -8.58 -1.22
C PHE A 92 6.53 -8.47 -1.74
N ILE A 93 5.68 -7.80 -0.97
CA ILE A 93 4.26 -7.60 -1.30
C ILE A 93 3.94 -6.12 -1.32
N VAL A 94 3.12 -5.70 -2.27
CA VAL A 94 2.56 -4.35 -2.34
C VAL A 94 1.05 -4.42 -2.30
N PHE A 95 0.47 -3.76 -1.31
CA PHE A 95 -0.96 -3.49 -1.21
C PHE A 95 -1.25 -2.09 -1.75
N SER A 96 -2.20 -2.01 -2.68
CA SER A 96 -2.85 -0.77 -3.10
C SER A 96 -4.23 -0.69 -2.47
N CYS A 97 -4.40 0.27 -1.57
CA CYS A 97 -5.57 0.39 -0.70
C CYS A 97 -6.42 1.64 -1.00
N TYR A 98 -7.73 1.48 -0.87
CA TYR A 98 -8.71 2.56 -0.88
C TYR A 98 -9.81 2.22 0.12
N LEU A 99 -9.78 2.87 1.29
CA LEU A 99 -10.89 2.83 2.25
C LEU A 99 -11.81 4.02 1.94
N PRO A 100 -13.06 3.80 1.51
CA PRO A 100 -13.97 4.91 1.22
C PRO A 100 -14.18 5.83 2.43
N PRO A 101 -14.53 7.11 2.23
CA PRO A 101 -14.78 8.03 3.34
C PRO A 101 -15.94 7.55 4.20
N LYS A 102 -15.92 7.83 5.51
CA LYS A 102 -16.94 7.38 6.49
C LYS A 102 -18.40 7.58 6.07
N ASN A 103 -18.68 8.65 5.33
CA ASN A 103 -20.03 9.01 4.90
C ASN A 103 -20.47 8.29 3.61
N SER A 104 -19.59 7.50 2.99
CA SER A 104 -19.93 6.61 1.87
C SER A 104 -20.80 5.46 2.37
N VAL A 105 -21.69 4.96 1.50
CA VAL A 105 -22.49 3.76 1.73
C VAL A 105 -21.59 2.54 2.04
N TRP A 106 -20.39 2.54 1.46
CA TRP A 106 -19.39 1.46 1.55
C TRP A 106 -18.31 1.71 2.62
N GLY A 107 -18.21 2.94 3.15
CA GLY A 107 -17.08 3.37 4.00
C GLY A 107 -17.32 3.25 5.51
N ARG A 108 -18.33 2.51 5.95
CA ARG A 108 -18.72 2.48 7.38
C ARG A 108 -17.91 1.50 8.22
N ASP A 109 -17.35 0.47 7.59
CA ASP A 109 -16.67 -0.62 8.29
C ASP A 109 -15.15 -0.54 8.10
N SER A 110 -14.52 0.45 8.74
CA SER A 110 -13.05 0.53 8.78
C SER A 110 -12.43 -0.66 9.52
N GLN A 111 -13.13 -1.22 10.51
CA GLN A 111 -12.62 -2.32 11.34
C GLN A 111 -12.51 -3.61 10.52
N GLY A 112 -13.57 -4.01 9.83
CA GLY A 112 -13.51 -5.16 8.93
C GLY A 112 -12.52 -4.93 7.79
N TYR A 113 -12.37 -3.70 7.30
CA TYR A 113 -11.41 -3.37 6.24
C TYR A 113 -9.97 -3.65 6.67
N PHE A 114 -9.57 -3.13 7.83
CA PHE A 114 -8.23 -3.36 8.35
C PHE A 114 -8.02 -4.80 8.86
N ALA A 115 -9.06 -5.46 9.39
CA ALA A 115 -8.96 -6.87 9.78
C ALA A 115 -8.71 -7.80 8.60
N HIS A 116 -9.24 -7.48 7.41
CA HIS A 116 -8.94 -8.22 6.19
C HIS A 116 -7.49 -8.05 5.76
N ILE A 117 -7.01 -6.80 5.66
CA ILE A 117 -5.60 -6.54 5.35
C ILE A 117 -4.67 -7.22 6.37
N LEU A 118 -5.04 -7.21 7.66
CA LEU A 118 -4.28 -7.89 8.71
C LEU A 118 -4.27 -9.41 8.53
N SER A 119 -5.39 -10.00 8.10
CA SER A 119 -5.49 -11.42 7.72
C SER A 119 -4.49 -11.73 6.60
N ASP A 120 -4.49 -10.93 5.53
CA ASP A 120 -3.56 -11.11 4.40
C ASP A 120 -2.10 -11.00 4.85
N ILE A 121 -1.78 -10.05 5.74
CA ILE A 121 -0.43 -9.91 6.30
C ILE A 121 -0.02 -11.15 7.10
N TYR A 122 -0.94 -11.74 7.87
CA TYR A 122 -0.67 -12.96 8.64
C TYR A 122 -0.48 -14.18 7.75
N GLU A 123 -1.25 -14.31 6.67
CA GLU A 123 -1.08 -15.39 5.69
C GLU A 123 0.25 -15.27 4.95
N GLN A 124 0.75 -14.04 4.75
CA GLN A 124 2.00 -13.75 4.05
C GLN A 124 3.18 -13.51 5.00
N CYS A 125 3.15 -14.09 6.19
CA CYS A 125 4.16 -13.93 7.23
C CYS A 125 5.58 -14.37 6.84
N ASP A 126 5.74 -15.12 5.75
CA ASP A 126 7.01 -15.60 5.21
C ASP A 126 7.68 -14.61 4.24
N THR A 127 7.02 -13.49 3.94
CA THR A 127 7.52 -12.44 3.04
C THR A 127 8.61 -11.59 3.68
N ASP A 128 9.60 -11.14 2.91
CA ASP A 128 10.71 -10.34 3.44
C ASP A 128 10.34 -8.87 3.67
N ALA A 129 9.42 -8.32 2.87
CA ALA A 129 8.92 -6.96 3.02
C ALA A 129 7.46 -6.80 2.55
N ILE A 130 6.67 -6.02 3.29
CA ILE A 130 5.29 -5.68 2.92
C ILE A 130 5.17 -4.16 2.81
N PHE A 131 4.54 -3.66 1.76
CA PHE A 131 4.30 -2.24 1.55
C PHE A 131 2.80 -1.99 1.46
N LEU A 132 2.27 -1.13 2.32
CA LEU A 132 0.86 -0.74 2.29
C LEU A 132 0.74 0.69 1.79
N CYS A 133 0.15 0.90 0.62
CA CYS A 133 0.05 2.22 0.01
C CYS A 133 -1.41 2.50 -0.33
N GLY A 134 -1.96 3.62 0.13
CA GLY A 134 -3.39 3.82 -0.04
C GLY A 134 -3.93 5.16 0.40
N ASP A 135 -5.11 5.49 -0.13
CA ASP A 135 -6.02 6.45 0.50
C ASP A 135 -6.87 5.72 1.52
N PHE A 136 -6.56 5.93 2.80
CA PHE A 136 -7.31 5.30 3.88
C PHE A 136 -8.49 6.16 4.35
N ASN A 137 -8.65 7.38 3.84
CA ASN A 137 -9.55 8.39 4.41
C ASN A 137 -9.40 8.53 5.94
N SER A 138 -8.21 8.18 6.44
CA SER A 138 -7.83 8.15 7.86
C SER A 138 -7.00 9.38 8.18
N ARG A 139 -7.41 10.12 9.20
CA ARG A 139 -6.63 11.25 9.71
C ARG A 139 -6.15 10.84 11.10
N ILE A 140 -4.84 10.70 11.27
CA ILE A 140 -4.23 10.17 12.52
C ILE A 140 -3.58 11.26 13.39
N GLY A 141 -3.71 12.53 12.99
CA GLY A 141 -3.22 13.65 13.78
C GLY A 141 -1.72 13.54 14.07
N SER A 142 -1.35 13.90 15.30
CA SER A 142 0.00 13.69 15.88
C SER A 142 0.07 12.50 16.83
N LEU A 143 -0.89 11.57 16.75
CA LEU A 143 -0.86 10.35 17.56
C LEU A 143 0.29 9.44 17.08
N LYS A 144 0.89 8.69 18.01
CA LYS A 144 1.89 7.68 17.70
C LYS A 144 1.23 6.51 16.97
N ASP A 145 1.87 6.07 15.90
CA ASP A 145 1.51 4.93 15.05
C ASP A 145 2.28 3.65 15.43
N TYR A 146 2.82 3.60 16.64
CA TYR A 146 3.60 2.49 17.19
C TYR A 146 3.47 2.46 18.72
N SER A 147 3.86 1.34 19.33
CA SER A 147 3.77 1.17 20.78
C SER A 147 4.90 1.91 21.50
N ASP A 148 4.73 2.25 22.78
CA ASP A 148 5.76 2.95 23.55
C ASP A 148 7.06 2.14 23.74
N PHE A 149 7.04 0.85 23.41
CA PHE A 149 8.21 -0.04 23.46
C PHE A 149 9.01 -0.06 22.16
N ASP A 150 8.47 0.47 21.05
CA ASP A 150 9.16 0.49 19.77
C ASP A 150 9.98 1.78 19.63
N GLU A 151 11.25 1.67 19.23
CA GLU A 151 12.15 2.81 19.01
C GLU A 151 12.02 3.31 17.57
N LEU A 152 10.99 4.13 17.29
CA LEU A 152 10.82 4.77 15.98
C LEU A 152 10.96 6.30 16.06
N PRO A 153 11.47 6.95 15.01
CA PRO A 153 11.48 8.42 14.91
C PRO A 153 10.07 9.00 15.13
N LEU A 154 9.95 10.19 15.71
CA LEU A 154 8.63 10.82 15.84
C LEU A 154 8.18 11.43 14.50
N ARG A 155 6.87 11.37 14.24
CA ARG A 155 6.27 12.01 13.05
C ARG A 155 6.04 13.49 13.29
N LEU A 156 6.44 14.33 12.34
CA LEU A 156 6.08 15.74 12.27
C LEU A 156 4.82 15.94 11.42
N SER A 157 3.66 15.63 12.00
CA SER A 157 2.40 15.63 11.25
C SER A 157 1.95 17.04 10.83
N LEU A 158 1.67 17.22 9.53
CA LEU A 158 1.06 18.44 8.96
C LEU A 158 -0.44 18.57 9.27
N ASP A 159 -1.14 17.45 9.39
CA ASP A 159 -2.56 17.39 9.69
C ASP A 159 -2.77 16.97 11.14
N LYS A 160 -3.25 17.90 11.98
CA LYS A 160 -3.45 17.67 13.41
C LYS A 160 -4.81 17.01 13.75
N THR A 161 -5.66 16.78 12.76
CA THR A 161 -6.99 16.22 13.00
C THR A 161 -6.94 14.71 13.13
N VAL A 162 -7.75 14.16 14.04
CA VAL A 162 -8.00 12.73 14.16
C VAL A 162 -9.46 12.44 13.81
N ASN A 163 -9.71 11.42 12.99
CA ASN A 163 -11.07 10.93 12.72
C ASN A 163 -11.24 9.46 13.15
N GLN A 164 -12.47 8.93 13.06
CA GLN A 164 -12.75 7.56 13.49
C GLN A 164 -11.95 6.52 12.70
N HIS A 165 -11.82 6.67 11.38
CA HIS A 165 -10.97 5.79 10.56
C HIS A 165 -9.52 5.86 11.01
N GLY A 166 -9.04 7.04 11.42
CA GLY A 166 -7.72 7.25 11.98
C GLY A 166 -7.47 6.45 13.26
N ASN A 167 -8.45 6.37 14.17
CA ASN A 167 -8.30 5.54 15.36
C ASN A 167 -8.18 4.05 15.00
N THR A 168 -9.05 3.55 14.12
CA THR A 168 -8.95 2.15 13.65
C THR A 168 -7.65 1.89 12.89
N PHE A 169 -7.17 2.86 12.11
CA PHE A 169 -5.92 2.73 11.37
C PHE A 169 -4.72 2.67 12.31
N LEU A 170 -4.72 3.44 13.40
CA LEU A 170 -3.66 3.36 14.42
C LEU A 170 -3.66 2.02 15.15
N GLU A 171 -4.84 1.47 15.46
CA GLU A 171 -4.95 0.11 16.01
C GLU A 171 -4.33 -0.90 15.04
N PHE A 172 -4.74 -0.86 13.76
CA PHE A 172 -4.17 -1.71 12.71
C PHE A 172 -2.65 -1.61 12.60
N LEU A 173 -2.07 -0.40 12.58
CA LEU A 173 -0.62 -0.22 12.48
C LEU A 173 0.12 -0.85 13.66
N ASN A 174 -0.47 -0.75 14.86
CA ASN A 174 0.12 -1.31 16.06
C ASN A 174 0.05 -2.85 16.09
N GLU A 175 -1.08 -3.43 15.69
CA GLU A 175 -1.28 -4.89 15.58
C GLU A 175 -0.42 -5.51 14.49
N SER A 176 -0.33 -4.85 13.32
CA SER A 176 0.46 -5.32 12.18
C SER A 176 1.95 -5.04 12.29
N LYS A 177 2.41 -4.37 13.36
CA LYS A 177 3.80 -3.87 13.51
C LYS A 177 4.28 -3.12 12.28
N MET A 178 3.40 -2.28 11.74
CA MET A 178 3.70 -1.33 10.66
C MET A 178 3.81 0.09 11.21
N CYS A 179 4.36 1.00 10.41
CA CYS A 179 4.38 2.44 10.67
C CYS A 179 4.22 3.23 9.38
N VAL A 180 3.76 4.48 9.45
CA VAL A 180 3.61 5.33 8.26
C VAL A 180 4.89 6.11 7.98
N LEU A 181 5.27 6.27 6.71
CA LEU A 181 6.45 7.07 6.32
C LEU A 181 6.19 8.59 6.41
N ASN A 182 4.93 9.01 6.22
CA ASN A 182 4.55 10.42 6.22
C ASN A 182 4.99 11.15 7.50
N GLY A 183 5.69 12.27 7.34
CA GLY A 183 6.21 13.08 8.44
C GLY A 183 7.43 12.52 9.17
N ARG A 184 8.09 11.45 8.69
CA ARG A 184 9.30 10.87 9.32
C ARG A 184 10.62 11.27 8.66
N PHE A 185 10.57 11.77 7.43
CA PHE A 185 11.73 12.09 6.61
C PHE A 185 11.94 13.60 6.53
N ASP A 186 12.48 14.06 5.41
CA ASP A 186 12.72 15.47 5.12
C ASP A 186 11.41 16.26 5.14
N GLN A 187 11.31 17.19 6.08
CA GLN A 187 10.12 18.03 6.28
C GLN A 187 9.88 18.96 5.09
N ASP A 188 10.93 19.36 4.36
CA ASP A 188 10.80 20.22 3.19
C ASP A 188 10.19 19.48 1.98
N LYS A 189 10.20 18.14 2.03
CA LYS A 189 9.60 17.25 1.02
C LYS A 189 8.25 16.68 1.44
N ASP A 190 7.77 16.99 2.64
CA ASP A 190 6.46 16.55 3.11
C ASP A 190 5.36 17.55 2.73
N ASN A 191 4.14 17.06 2.51
CA ASN A 191 3.01 17.91 2.12
C ASN A 191 1.66 17.26 2.47
N PHE A 192 0.58 18.02 2.28
CA PHE A 192 -0.77 17.46 2.34
C PHE A 192 -0.97 16.49 1.18
N THR A 193 -1.51 15.32 1.51
CA THR A 193 -1.75 14.24 0.54
C THR A 193 -3.08 14.40 -0.18
N PHE A 194 -3.98 15.22 0.37
CA PHE A 194 -5.21 15.67 -0.25
C PHE A 194 -5.36 17.19 -0.14
N ILE A 195 -5.62 17.86 -1.27
CA ILE A 195 -5.77 19.30 -1.41
C ILE A 195 -6.96 19.59 -2.32
N SER A 196 -8.02 20.15 -1.76
CA SER A 196 -9.21 20.55 -2.49
C SER A 196 -9.60 22.00 -2.17
N GLY A 197 -10.57 22.55 -2.90
CA GLY A 197 -11.14 23.86 -2.57
C GLY A 197 -11.84 23.92 -1.20
N ARG A 198 -12.09 22.76 -0.55
CA ARG A 198 -12.71 22.67 0.78
C ARG A 198 -11.71 22.57 1.92
N GLY A 199 -10.43 22.40 1.61
CA GLY A 199 -9.38 22.23 2.60
C GLY A 199 -8.37 21.16 2.21
N LYS A 200 -7.51 20.85 3.17
CA LYS A 200 -6.34 19.98 3.01
C LYS A 200 -6.27 18.97 4.15
N SER A 201 -5.82 17.77 3.86
CA SER A 201 -5.67 16.69 4.84
C SER A 201 -4.55 15.73 4.45
N VAL A 202 -4.11 14.94 5.43
CA VAL A 202 -3.26 13.77 5.19
C VAL A 202 -4.14 12.54 5.36
N VAL A 203 -4.41 11.86 4.24
CA VAL A 203 -5.29 10.68 4.16
C VAL A 203 -4.70 9.55 3.32
N ASP A 204 -3.80 9.88 2.39
CA ASP A 204 -2.95 8.91 1.70
C ASP A 204 -1.67 8.64 2.50
N TYR A 205 -1.32 7.37 2.68
CA TYR A 205 -0.13 6.94 3.41
C TYR A 205 0.62 5.85 2.66
N ILE A 206 1.94 5.83 2.88
CA ILE A 206 2.78 4.65 2.64
C ILE A 206 3.16 4.10 4.01
N CYS A 207 2.92 2.81 4.22
CA CYS A 207 3.24 2.11 5.46
C CYS A 207 4.21 0.97 5.18
N VAL A 208 5.11 0.74 6.12
CA VAL A 208 6.12 -0.32 6.08
C VAL A 208 6.19 -1.02 7.44
N PRO A 209 6.65 -2.28 7.49
CA PRO A 209 7.08 -2.93 8.72
C PRO A 209 8.06 -2.03 9.47
N GLN A 210 7.88 -1.97 10.80
CA GLN A 210 8.72 -1.11 11.64
C GLN A 210 10.21 -1.47 11.53
N ASP A 211 10.53 -2.76 11.40
CA ASP A 211 11.90 -3.27 11.20
C ASP A 211 12.47 -3.05 9.79
N TYR A 212 11.64 -2.56 8.86
CA TYR A 212 12.02 -2.22 7.49
C TYR A 212 12.15 -0.70 7.26
N LEU A 213 11.84 0.13 8.26
CA LEU A 213 11.89 1.59 8.14
C LEU A 213 13.28 2.10 7.69
N ASP A 214 14.37 1.52 8.22
CA ASP A 214 15.76 1.90 7.92
C ASP A 214 16.20 1.56 6.49
N GLN A 215 15.40 0.80 5.75
CA GLN A 215 15.62 0.53 4.33
C GLN A 215 15.08 1.65 3.44
N CYS A 216 14.20 2.51 3.96
CA CYS A 216 13.72 3.68 3.23
C CYS A 216 14.84 4.74 3.14
N ILE A 217 15.20 5.09 1.91
CA ILE A 217 16.22 6.09 1.59
C ILE A 217 15.60 7.48 1.57
N SER A 218 14.41 7.60 0.97
CA SER A 218 13.73 8.88 0.83
C SER A 218 12.23 8.71 0.74
N PHE A 219 11.52 9.75 1.19
CA PHE A 219 10.07 9.89 1.08
C PHE A 219 9.74 11.35 0.71
N GLU A 220 8.83 11.53 -0.24
CA GLU A 220 8.38 12.85 -0.72
C GLU A 220 6.88 12.83 -1.08
N THR A 221 6.20 13.93 -0.76
CA THR A 221 4.82 14.19 -1.21
C THR A 221 4.82 15.27 -2.29
N ILE A 222 4.55 14.87 -3.54
CA ILE A 222 4.52 15.77 -4.70
C ILE A 222 3.09 16.14 -5.04
N THR A 223 2.72 17.41 -4.88
CA THR A 223 1.37 17.86 -5.24
C THR A 223 1.12 17.73 -6.74
N THR A 224 -0.10 17.36 -7.14
CA THR A 224 -0.43 17.27 -8.57
C THR A 224 -0.34 18.63 -9.28
N ARG A 225 -0.50 19.73 -8.54
CA ARG A 225 -0.23 21.08 -9.00
C ARG A 225 1.24 21.27 -9.40
N SER A 226 2.19 20.93 -8.53
CA SER A 226 3.62 21.09 -8.83
C SER A 226 4.06 20.21 -10.01
N ILE A 227 3.49 19.02 -10.17
CA ILE A 227 3.68 18.17 -11.37
C ILE A 227 3.20 18.91 -12.62
N ALA A 228 1.98 19.45 -12.59
CA ALA A 228 1.40 20.17 -13.72
C ALA A 228 2.20 21.45 -14.07
N GLU A 229 2.74 22.16 -13.07
CA GLU A 229 3.55 23.36 -13.27
C GLU A 229 4.87 22.99 -13.94
N LYS A 230 5.58 21.99 -13.38
CA LYS A 230 6.87 21.53 -13.88
C LYS A 230 6.81 20.97 -15.31
N ALA A 231 5.72 20.28 -15.65
CA ALA A 231 5.51 19.70 -16.98
C ALA A 231 4.74 20.61 -17.94
N ASN A 232 4.46 21.86 -17.56
CA ASN A 232 3.70 22.84 -18.35
C ASN A 232 2.33 22.30 -18.83
N LEU A 233 1.63 21.59 -17.94
CA LEU A 233 0.41 20.86 -18.27
C LEU A 233 -0.86 21.70 -18.20
N PHE A 234 -0.81 22.89 -17.60
CA PHE A 234 -1.98 23.77 -17.49
C PHE A 234 -2.57 24.17 -18.84
N ASN A 235 -1.72 24.33 -19.86
CA ASN A 235 -2.17 24.65 -21.22
C ASN A 235 -2.98 23.52 -21.87
N PHE A 236 -2.93 22.30 -21.31
CA PHE A 236 -3.68 21.14 -21.78
C PHE A 236 -4.92 20.84 -20.94
N LEU A 237 -5.16 21.58 -19.85
CA LEU A 237 -6.37 21.45 -19.07
C LEU A 237 -7.51 22.16 -19.79
N GLY A 238 -8.51 21.41 -20.24
CA GLY A 238 -9.75 22.00 -20.77
C GLY A 238 -10.49 22.78 -19.68
N GLU A 239 -11.37 23.70 -20.08
CA GLU A 239 -12.13 24.58 -19.16
C GLU A 239 -12.93 23.83 -18.08
N ARG A 240 -13.26 22.55 -18.33
CA ARG A 240 -14.00 21.68 -17.40
C ARG A 240 -13.12 20.66 -16.68
N SER A 241 -11.83 20.60 -17.00
CA SER A 241 -10.89 19.67 -16.41
C SER A 241 -10.30 20.26 -15.13
N LYS A 242 -10.22 19.44 -14.09
CA LYS A 242 -9.55 19.78 -12.84
C LYS A 242 -8.38 18.84 -12.63
N LEU A 243 -7.33 19.36 -12.03
CA LEU A 243 -6.28 18.50 -11.48
C LEU A 243 -6.89 17.65 -10.34
N PRO A 244 -6.40 16.42 -10.15
CA PRO A 244 -6.65 15.61 -8.98
C PRO A 244 -6.32 16.41 -7.72
N ASP A 245 -7.14 16.16 -6.72
CA ASP A 245 -7.00 16.68 -5.37
C ASP A 245 -5.98 15.88 -4.55
N HIS A 246 -5.67 14.65 -4.93
CA HIS A 246 -4.62 13.87 -4.27
C HIS A 246 -3.22 14.20 -4.81
N SER A 247 -2.24 14.20 -3.92
CA SER A 247 -0.81 14.29 -4.20
C SER A 247 -0.23 12.91 -4.52
N VAL A 248 0.95 12.87 -5.14
CA VAL A 248 1.71 11.65 -5.41
C VAL A 248 2.69 11.42 -4.27
N LEU A 249 2.69 10.21 -3.72
CA LEU A 249 3.67 9.79 -2.71
C LEU A 249 4.79 9.02 -3.40
N VAL A 250 6.03 9.45 -3.17
CA VAL A 250 7.23 8.85 -3.75
C VAL A 250 8.12 8.37 -2.63
N THR A 251 8.58 7.14 -2.74
CA THR A 251 9.51 6.55 -1.79
C THR A 251 10.57 5.74 -2.52
N GLU A 252 11.77 5.72 -1.96
CA GLU A 252 12.88 4.94 -2.47
C GLU A 252 13.40 4.01 -1.38
N PHE A 253 13.63 2.74 -1.72
CA PHE A 253 14.18 1.75 -0.80
C PHE A 253 15.54 1.24 -1.30
N LYS A 254 16.41 0.90 -0.33
CA LYS A 254 17.65 0.18 -0.60
C LYS A 254 17.33 -1.12 -1.32
N SER A 255 18.03 -1.38 -2.42
CA SER A 255 17.93 -2.69 -3.07
C SER A 255 18.55 -3.73 -2.16
N ILE A 256 17.78 -4.79 -1.94
CA ILE A 256 18.27 -5.98 -1.26
C ILE A 256 19.03 -6.78 -2.31
N LYS A 257 20.29 -6.41 -2.53
CA LYS A 257 21.25 -7.37 -3.04
C LYS A 257 21.48 -8.35 -1.90
N SER A 258 21.17 -9.61 -2.15
CA SER A 258 21.52 -10.69 -1.24
C SER A 258 23.01 -10.56 -0.88
N THR A 259 23.32 -10.09 0.33
CA THR A 259 24.59 -10.37 0.98
C THR A 259 24.57 -11.86 1.37
N PHE A 260 24.59 -12.74 0.37
CA PHE A 260 24.77 -14.18 0.53
C PHE A 260 26.19 -14.64 0.19
N THR A 261 27.11 -13.71 -0.06
CA THR A 261 28.54 -14.00 -0.19
C THR A 261 29.31 -13.15 0.79
N ASP A 262 29.58 -13.73 1.96
CA ASP A 262 30.86 -13.65 2.70
C ASP A 262 30.60 -13.85 4.20
N ASN A 263 30.28 -15.08 4.60
CA ASN A 263 30.50 -15.53 5.97
C ASN A 263 30.97 -16.98 5.96
N ILE A 264 32.30 -17.13 5.99
CA ILE A 264 33.08 -18.05 6.82
C ILE A 264 32.39 -19.41 7.14
N PRO A 265 32.94 -20.56 6.69
CA PRO A 265 32.45 -21.85 7.12
C PRO A 265 32.71 -22.02 8.63
N GLY A 266 31.65 -21.89 9.44
CA GLY A 266 31.70 -22.16 10.88
C GLY A 266 30.85 -21.28 11.80
N SER A 267 30.27 -20.16 11.34
CA SER A 267 29.32 -19.40 12.17
C SER A 267 27.89 -19.94 12.00
N PRO A 268 27.10 -20.10 13.08
CA PRO A 268 25.70 -20.47 12.96
C PRO A 268 25.02 -19.44 12.06
N THR A 269 24.38 -19.95 11.01
CA THR A 269 23.63 -19.22 10.01
C THR A 269 22.84 -18.08 10.67
N GLN A 270 23.25 -16.84 10.41
CA GLN A 270 22.37 -15.69 10.66
C GLN A 270 21.19 -15.88 9.72
N SER A 271 20.11 -16.45 10.25
CA SER A 271 18.83 -16.53 9.55
C SER A 271 18.51 -15.11 9.08
N THR A 272 18.14 -14.98 7.80
CA THR A 272 17.53 -13.77 7.28
C THR A 272 16.51 -13.27 8.31
N LYS A 273 16.50 -11.97 8.58
CA LYS A 273 15.49 -11.35 9.44
C LYS A 273 14.15 -11.41 8.69
N ARG A 274 13.56 -12.61 8.61
CA ARG A 274 12.16 -12.81 8.23
C ARG A 274 11.33 -11.97 9.19
N PHE A 275 10.27 -11.34 8.70
CA PHE A 275 9.31 -10.60 9.50
C PHE A 275 8.95 -11.42 10.74
N LYS A 276 9.52 -11.06 11.90
CA LYS A 276 9.42 -11.87 13.12
C LYS A 276 8.10 -11.55 13.82
N LEU A 277 6.99 -12.01 13.23
CA LEU A 277 5.71 -12.16 13.94
C LEU A 277 5.82 -13.07 15.18
N LYS A 278 6.97 -13.75 15.38
CA LYS A 278 7.25 -14.62 16.53
C LYS A 278 7.27 -13.92 17.88
N LEU A 279 7.24 -12.59 17.94
CA LEU A 279 6.96 -11.84 19.16
C LEU A 279 5.50 -11.39 19.13
N MET A 280 4.57 -12.34 19.15
CA MET A 280 3.15 -12.02 19.36
C MET A 280 3.01 -11.37 20.74
N PRO A 281 2.48 -10.14 20.82
CA PRO A 281 2.22 -9.49 22.09
C PRO A 281 1.34 -10.36 22.99
N ASN A 282 1.57 -10.35 24.31
CA ASN A 282 0.79 -11.15 25.26
C ASN A 282 -0.71 -10.79 25.25
N ASP A 283 -1.06 -9.62 24.73
CA ASP A 283 -2.38 -9.04 24.56
C ASP A 283 -2.91 -9.12 23.13
N MET A 284 -2.24 -9.80 22.20
CA MET A 284 -2.66 -9.90 20.80
C MET A 284 -4.12 -10.41 20.65
N PHE A 285 -4.54 -11.36 21.49
CA PHE A 285 -5.91 -11.88 21.49
C PHE A 285 -6.92 -10.96 22.19
N SER A 286 -6.51 -9.80 22.68
CA SER A 286 -7.41 -8.85 23.32
C SER A 286 -8.11 -7.94 22.29
N SER A 287 -7.44 -7.58 21.19
CA SER A 287 -8.00 -6.76 20.12
C SER A 287 -9.09 -7.49 19.34
N ASP A 288 -10.23 -6.84 19.14
CA ASP A 288 -11.30 -7.35 18.30
C ASP A 288 -10.89 -7.38 16.82
N MET A 289 -9.99 -6.50 16.37
CA MET A 289 -9.44 -6.54 15.02
C MET A 289 -8.59 -7.79 14.81
N CYS A 290 -7.72 -8.13 15.76
CA CYS A 290 -6.90 -9.34 15.64
C CYS A 290 -7.77 -10.61 15.69
N LYS A 291 -8.81 -10.66 16.54
CA LYS A 291 -9.76 -11.78 16.56
C LYS A 291 -10.44 -11.95 15.21
N LEU A 292 -10.93 -10.86 14.62
CA LEU A 292 -11.59 -10.89 13.31
C LEU A 292 -10.62 -11.32 12.20
N ALA A 293 -9.39 -10.81 12.21
CA ALA A 293 -8.35 -11.22 11.26
C ALA A 293 -8.07 -12.73 11.38
N LEU A 294 -7.87 -13.25 12.59
CA LEU A 294 -7.63 -14.68 12.82
C LEU A 294 -8.82 -15.55 12.42
N GLN A 295 -10.05 -15.08 12.67
CA GLN A 295 -11.25 -15.75 12.19
C GLN A 295 -11.26 -15.85 10.66
N ASN A 296 -10.90 -14.78 9.95
CA ASN A 296 -10.81 -14.80 8.50
C ASN A 296 -9.76 -15.81 8.00
N VAL A 297 -8.57 -15.82 8.61
CA VAL A 297 -7.51 -16.80 8.30
C VAL A 297 -8.01 -18.24 8.51
N ILE A 298 -8.66 -18.52 9.65
CA ILE A 298 -9.19 -19.85 9.96
C ILE A 298 -10.23 -20.27 8.92
N SER A 299 -11.19 -19.39 8.62
CA SER A 299 -12.23 -19.68 7.61
C SER A 299 -11.63 -19.93 6.22
N HIS A 300 -10.60 -19.20 5.83
CA HIS A 300 -9.92 -19.41 4.56
C HIS A 300 -9.17 -20.76 4.52
N ILE A 301 -8.49 -21.14 5.60
CA ILE A 301 -7.85 -22.46 5.74
C ILE A 301 -8.89 -23.58 5.64
N GLU A 302 -10.04 -23.45 6.32
CA GLU A 302 -11.13 -24.44 6.28
C GLU A 302 -11.68 -24.62 4.86
N GLN A 303 -11.99 -23.52 4.16
CA GLN A 303 -12.47 -23.55 2.78
C GLN A 303 -11.47 -24.20 1.81
N THR A 304 -10.18 -23.92 1.99
CA THR A 304 -9.12 -24.51 1.16
C THR A 304 -9.05 -26.03 1.36
N ARG A 305 -9.19 -26.51 2.61
CA ARG A 305 -9.19 -27.95 2.93
C ARG A 305 -10.40 -28.66 2.34
N GLU A 306 -11.60 -28.10 2.48
CA GLU A 306 -12.81 -28.67 1.88
C GLU A 306 -12.68 -28.77 0.36
N THR A 307 -12.10 -27.76 -0.28
CA THR A 307 -11.87 -27.77 -1.73
C THR A 307 -10.89 -28.88 -2.13
N GLN A 308 -9.82 -29.08 -1.36
CA GLN A 308 -8.85 -30.16 -1.61
C GLN A 308 -9.49 -31.54 -1.44
N GLU A 309 -10.26 -31.77 -0.38
CA GLU A 309 -10.96 -33.03 -0.15
C GLU A 309 -11.96 -33.34 -1.28
N ASN A 310 -12.64 -32.33 -1.80
CA ASN A 310 -13.53 -32.50 -2.96
C ASN A 310 -12.76 -32.88 -4.23
N ILE A 311 -11.56 -32.35 -4.44
CA ILE A 311 -10.69 -32.71 -5.58
C ILE A 311 -10.17 -34.14 -5.43
N ASP A 312 -9.73 -34.53 -4.24
CA ASP A 312 -9.15 -35.87 -3.98
C ASP A 312 -10.21 -37.00 -4.09
N ASN A 313 -11.50 -36.66 -3.99
CA ASN A 313 -12.62 -37.60 -4.10
C ASN A 313 -13.16 -37.78 -5.54
N ILE A 314 -12.59 -37.10 -6.54
CA ILE A 314 -12.95 -37.22 -7.98
C ILE A 314 -11.99 -38.15 -8.70
#